data_AF-A0A382M5C3-F1
#
_entry.id   AF-A0A382M5C3-F1
#
_cell.length_a   1.000
_cell.length_b   1.000
_cell.length_c   1.000
_cell.angle_alpha   90.00
_cell.angle_beta   90.00
_cell.angle_gamma   90.00
#
_symmetry.space_group_name_H-M   'P 1'
#
loop_
_entity.id
_entity.type
_entity.pdbx_description
1 polymer ?
#
loop_
_entity_poly.entity_id
_entity_poly.type
_entity_poly.pdbx_seq_one_letter_code
_entity_poly.pdbx_strand_id
1 'polypeptide(L)'
;VGGGVNGLTTAAYLGKSNRKVLLLEKNETVAGLASTEEFAPGFKCNTVTDFVPWINDQVVSELELESHGFRFTSSNSGVTTPAGNG
;
A
#
# COMPACT_ATOMS: atom_id res chain seq x y z
N VAL A 1 7.99 9.58 -9.90
CA VAL A 1 8.72 9.99 -8.69
C VAL A 1 7.75 9.88 -7.53
N GLY A 2 8.13 9.24 -6.44
CA GLY A 2 7.27 8.74 -5.38
C GLY A 2 7.00 7.23 -5.53
N GLY A 3 7.40 6.45 -4.53
CA GLY A 3 7.23 5.00 -4.39
C GLY A 3 6.03 4.61 -3.53
N GLY A 4 5.02 5.49 -3.42
CA GLY A 4 3.71 5.13 -2.86
C GLY A 4 2.90 4.24 -3.80
N VAL A 5 1.73 3.78 -3.33
CA VAL A 5 0.84 2.84 -4.05
C VAL A 5 0.60 3.26 -5.51
N ASN A 6 0.27 4.52 -5.77
CA ASN A 6 0.03 5.01 -7.14
C ASN A 6 1.28 4.95 -8.03
N GLY A 7 2.44 5.30 -7.47
CA GLY A 7 3.71 5.28 -8.20
C GLY A 7 4.14 3.86 -8.54
N LEU A 8 3.97 2.92 -7.60
CA LEU A 8 4.24 1.50 -7.80
C LEU A 8 3.29 0.88 -8.82
N THR A 9 1.97 1.13 -8.71
CA THR A 9 0.98 0.66 -9.69
C THR A 9 1.30 1.16 -11.10
N THR A 10 1.60 2.47 -11.24
CA THR A 10 1.96 3.05 -12.54
C THR A 10 3.23 2.42 -13.10
N ALA A 11 4.26 2.24 -12.28
CA ALA A 11 5.51 1.63 -12.69
C ALA A 11 5.32 0.18 -13.14
N ALA A 12 4.49 -0.59 -12.44
CA ALA A 12 4.17 -1.97 -12.79
C ALA A 12 3.45 -2.07 -14.14
N TYR A 13 2.44 -1.23 -14.40
CA TYR A 13 1.77 -1.19 -15.69
C TYR A 13 2.69 -0.80 -16.84
N LEU A 14 3.54 0.20 -16.64
CA LEU A 14 4.52 0.60 -17.65
C LEU A 14 5.54 -0.54 -17.91
N GLY A 15 6.01 -1.22 -16.86
CA GLY A 15 6.86 -2.39 -16.97
C GLY A 15 6.20 -3.53 -17.76
N LYS A 16 4.92 -3.83 -17.48
CA LYS A 16 4.11 -4.83 -18.21
C LYS A 16 3.99 -4.49 -19.71
N SER A 17 4.02 -3.21 -20.07
CA SER A 17 4.06 -2.74 -21.45
C SER A 17 5.47 -2.74 -22.10
N ASN A 18 6.42 -3.49 -21.53
CA ASN A 18 7.82 -3.59 -21.97
C ASN A 18 8.58 -2.25 -22.01
N ARG A 19 8.22 -1.31 -21.12
CA ARG A 19 8.96 -0.05 -20.97
C ARG A 19 10.03 -0.20 -19.89
N LYS A 20 11.19 0.43 -20.11
CA LYS A 20 12.21 0.60 -19.07
C LYS A 20 11.79 1.73 -18.16
N VAL A 21 11.46 1.42 -16.90
CA VAL A 21 10.95 2.39 -15.92
C VAL A 21 11.98 2.63 -14.82
N LEU A 22 12.19 3.90 -14.46
CA LEU A 22 12.94 4.30 -13.27
C LEU A 22 11.96 4.93 -12.27
N LEU A 23 11.81 4.30 -11.11
CA LEU A 23 11.04 4.83 -9.99
C LEU A 23 12.01 5.37 -8.94
N LEU A 24 11.80 6.62 -8.53
CA LEU A 24 12.61 7.29 -7.50
C LEU A 24 11.71 7.57 -6.29
N GLU A 25 12.15 7.17 -5.11
CA GLU A 25 11.52 7.45 -3.82
C GLU A 25 12.56 8.16 -2.93
N LYS A 26 12.10 9.10 -2.09
CA LYS A 26 12.95 9.84 -1.15
C LYS A 26 13.34 8.96 0.04
N ASN A 27 12.42 8.13 0.50
CA ASN A 27 12.60 7.27 1.67
C ASN A 27 13.42 6.01 1.33
N GLU A 28 13.98 5.37 2.36
CA GLU A 28 14.73 4.11 2.21
C GLU A 28 13.85 2.94 1.77
N THR A 29 12.56 3.01 2.07
CA THR A 29 11.56 1.99 1.73
C THR A 29 10.48 2.58 0.82
N VAL A 30 9.93 1.71 -0.03
CA VAL A 30 8.73 2.01 -0.83
C VAL A 30 7.47 1.75 0.00
N ALA A 31 6.30 2.09 -0.56
CA ALA A 31 4.95 2.08 0.01
C ALA A 31 4.41 3.47 0.42
N GLY A 32 5.26 4.48 0.58
CA GLY A 32 4.83 5.85 0.88
C GLY A 32 4.04 5.91 2.19
N LEU A 33 2.79 6.40 2.18
CA LEU A 33 1.91 6.43 3.36
C LEU A 33 1.52 5.05 3.89
N ALA A 34 1.86 3.98 3.16
CA ALA A 34 1.67 2.59 3.56
C ALA A 34 2.95 1.94 4.10
N SER A 35 4.01 2.71 4.39
CA SER A 35 5.24 2.17 4.97
C SER A 35 5.03 1.72 6.41
N THR A 36 5.45 0.49 6.71
CA THR A 36 5.51 -0.01 8.08
C THR A 36 6.85 0.37 8.69
N GLU A 37 6.81 1.21 9.73
CA GLU A 37 7.98 1.70 10.42
C GLU A 37 8.02 1.18 11.87
N GLU A 38 9.23 0.99 12.40
CA GLU A 38 9.42 0.63 13.80
C GLU A 38 9.39 1.92 14.64
N PHE A 39 8.32 2.12 15.40
CA PHE A 39 8.13 3.32 16.22
C PHE A 39 8.62 3.13 17.65
N ALA A 40 8.80 1.88 18.09
CA ALA A 40 9.40 1.49 19.36
C ALA A 40 10.06 0.11 19.22
N PRO A 41 11.07 -0.25 20.05
CA PRO A 41 11.77 -1.53 19.93
C PRO A 41 10.82 -2.74 19.93
N GLY A 42 10.79 -3.48 18.82
CA GLY A 42 9.92 -4.64 18.62
C GLY A 42 8.50 -4.33 18.15
N PHE A 43 8.13 -3.06 18.01
CA PHE A 43 6.79 -2.63 17.59
C PHE A 43 6.83 -1.92 16.24
N LYS A 44 6.15 -2.51 15.26
CA LYS A 44 6.04 -2.00 13.90
C LYS A 44 4.60 -1.62 13.61
N CYS A 45 4.38 -0.42 13.10
CA CYS A 45 3.07 0.05 12.70
C CYS A 45 3.20 0.84 11.40
N ASN A 46 2.13 0.91 10.63
CA ASN A 46 2.04 1.88 9.57
C ASN A 46 1.64 3.22 10.20
N THR A 47 2.63 4.10 10.35
CA THR A 47 2.50 5.33 11.15
C THR A 47 1.51 6.32 10.54
N VAL A 48 1.23 6.23 9.25
CA VAL A 48 0.48 7.28 8.53
C VAL A 48 -0.89 6.82 8.07
N THR A 49 -1.04 5.60 7.54
CA THR A 49 -2.35 5.16 7.03
C THR A 49 -2.50 3.64 7.04
N ASP A 50 -3.14 3.09 8.08
CA ASP A 50 -3.50 1.65 8.17
C ASP A 50 -4.55 1.18 7.15
N PHE A 51 -5.15 2.12 6.41
CA PHE A 51 -6.16 1.86 5.39
C PHE A 51 -5.68 2.38 4.05
N VAL A 52 -5.15 1.53 3.17
CA VAL A 52 -5.11 1.86 1.75
C VAL A 52 -6.54 1.72 1.26
N PRO A 53 -7.29 2.82 1.06
CA PRO A 53 -8.65 2.68 0.61
C PRO A 53 -8.53 2.18 -0.83
N TRP A 54 -8.92 0.93 -1.07
CA TRP A 54 -9.28 0.44 -2.39
C TRP A 54 -8.13 0.40 -3.40
N ILE A 55 -7.13 -0.48 -3.19
CA ILE A 55 -6.46 -1.00 -4.38
C ILE A 55 -7.55 -1.65 -5.24
N ASN A 56 -7.73 -1.14 -6.46
CA ASN A 56 -8.81 -1.59 -7.32
C ASN A 56 -8.58 -3.08 -7.65
N ASP A 57 -9.61 -3.92 -7.51
CA ASP A 57 -9.54 -5.35 -7.80
C ASP A 57 -9.03 -5.64 -9.22
N GLN A 58 -9.30 -4.75 -10.17
CA GLN A 58 -8.75 -4.82 -11.52
C GLN A 58 -7.22 -4.73 -11.52
N VAL A 59 -6.64 -3.86 -10.70
CA VAL A 59 -5.18 -3.75 -10.55
C VAL A 59 -4.60 -5.01 -9.90
N VAL A 60 -5.29 -5.54 -8.88
CA VAL A 60 -4.89 -6.79 -8.20
C VAL A 60 -4.84 -7.95 -9.19
N SER A 61 -5.88 -8.08 -10.03
CA SER A 61 -5.98 -9.13 -11.03
C SER A 61 -5.00 -8.93 -12.18
N GLU A 62 -4.94 -7.74 -12.78
CA GLU A 62 -4.12 -7.48 -13.96
C GLU A 62 -2.61 -7.51 -13.68
N LEU A 63 -2.20 -7.19 -12.46
CA LEU A 63 -0.80 -7.29 -12.02
C LEU A 63 -0.52 -8.59 -11.26
N GLU A 64 -1.48 -9.51 -11.20
CA GLU A 64 -1.36 -10.82 -10.53
C GLU A 64 -0.82 -10.71 -9.09
N LEU A 65 -1.24 -9.68 -8.35
CA LEU A 65 -0.60 -9.31 -7.08
C LEU A 65 -0.71 -10.43 -6.04
N GLU A 66 -1.77 -11.23 -6.05
CA GLU A 66 -1.93 -12.38 -5.15
C GLU A 66 -0.84 -13.44 -5.35
N SER A 67 -0.43 -13.67 -6.60
CA SER A 67 0.67 -14.58 -6.94
C SER A 67 2.03 -14.05 -6.42
N HIS A 68 2.13 -12.73 -6.28
CA HIS A 68 3.25 -12.02 -5.69
C HIS A 68 3.13 -11.84 -4.17
N GLY A 69 2.14 -12.48 -3.52
CA GLY A 69 1.99 -12.52 -2.08
C GLY A 69 1.09 -11.45 -1.48
N PHE A 70 0.38 -10.67 -2.30
CA PHE A 70 -0.67 -9.77 -1.83
C PHE A 70 -1.83 -10.56 -1.22
N ARG A 71 -2.31 -10.12 -0.06
CA ARG A 71 -3.47 -10.73 0.64
C ARG A 71 -4.29 -9.62 1.28
N PHE A 72 -5.60 -9.63 1.02
CA PHE A 72 -6.52 -8.81 1.80
C PHE A 72 -6.69 -9.42 3.19
N THR A 73 -6.39 -8.64 4.22
CA THR A 73 -6.73 -8.97 5.60
C THR A 73 -7.98 -8.20 5.99
N SER A 74 -9.11 -8.88 6.15
CA SER A 74 -10.29 -8.29 6.77
C SER A 74 -10.13 -8.33 8.29
N SER A 75 -10.08 -7.17 8.93
CA SER A 75 -10.16 -7.08 10.38
C SER A 75 -11.62 -7.28 10.80
N ASN A 76 -11.94 -8.41 11.44
CA ASN A 76 -13.26 -8.67 12.04
C ASN A 76 -13.47 -7.91 13.36
N SER A 77 -12.58 -6.98 13.71
CA SER A 77 -12.79 -6.06 14.81
C SER A 77 -13.81 -5.01 14.35
N GLY A 78 -15.04 -5.12 14.85
CA GLY A 78 -16.01 -4.03 14.81
C GLY A 78 -15.42 -2.81 15.50
N VAL A 79 -14.71 -1.98 14.74
CA VAL A 79 -14.29 -0.65 15.18
C VAL A 79 -15.52 0.23 15.02
N THR A 80 -16.32 0.27 16.08
CA THR A 80 -17.33 1.31 16.24
C THR A 80 -16.58 2.56 16.66
N THR A 81 -16.39 3.49 15.72
CA THR A 81 -16.10 4.88 16.09
C THR A 81 -17.34 5.40 16.80
N PRO A 82 -17.29 5.84 18.08
CA PRO A 82 -18.41 6.56 18.65
C PRO A 82 -18.62 7.80 17.78
N ALA A 83 -19.73 7.86 17.06
CA ALA A 83 -20.16 9.11 16.46
C ALA A 83 -20.42 10.04 17.65
N GLY A 84 -19.55 11.03 17.84
CA GLY A 84 -19.69 12.01 18.91
C GLY A 84 -21.09 12.60 18.84
N ASN A 85 -21.87 12.35 19.88
CA ASN A 85 -23.17 12.94 20.09
C ASN A 85 -22.95 14.43 20.40
N GLY A 86 -23.04 15.26 19.35
CA GLY A 86 -23.38 16.67 19.46
C GLY A 86 -24.88 16.85 19.55
#